data_AF-A0A351BG99-F1
#
_entry.id   AF-A0A351BG99-F1
#
_cell.length_a   1.000
_cell.length_b   1.000
_cell.length_c   1.000
_cell.angle_alpha   90.00
_cell.angle_beta   90.00
_cell.angle_gamma   90.00
#
_symmetry.space_group_name_H-M   'P 1'
#
loop_
_entity.id
_entity.type
_entity.pdbx_description
1 polymer ?
#
loop_
_entity_poly.entity_id
_entity_poly.type
_entity_poly.pdbx_seq_one_letter_code
_entity_poly.pdbx_strand_id
1 'polypeptide(L)'
;IHYSNRTGVRAYCSDCHVPKDWGHKMMRKIAASKELYGKVMGTISTPEKFEAKRLELATNEWNRMKAGDSRECRNCHSFSAMDIEKQKARASKMHKIGQEDKNTCIDCHKGIAHSKPQNMPEDDE
;
A
#
# COMPACT_ATOMS: atom_id res chain seq x y z
N ILE A 1 8.61 8.65 -3.98
CA ILE A 1 9.46 8.17 -5.11
C ILE A 1 8.64 7.61 -6.27
N HIS A 2 7.34 7.32 -6.11
CA HIS A 2 6.58 6.54 -7.07
C HIS A 2 5.96 7.34 -8.23
N TYR A 3 5.56 8.60 -7.99
CA TYR A 3 4.88 9.44 -9.00
C TYR A 3 5.77 10.54 -9.59
N SER A 4 6.40 11.35 -8.73
CA SER A 4 7.37 12.40 -9.08
C SER A 4 8.68 12.11 -8.35
N ASN A 5 9.77 11.95 -9.10
CA ASN A 5 11.09 11.58 -8.58
C ASN A 5 12.22 12.02 -9.52
N ARG A 6 13.47 11.88 -9.05
CA ARG A 6 14.67 12.36 -9.74
C ARG A 6 15.15 11.49 -10.91
N THR A 7 14.68 10.24 -11.02
CA THR A 7 15.19 9.27 -12.00
C THR A 7 14.26 9.10 -13.21
N GLY A 8 13.05 9.66 -13.17
CA GLY A 8 12.05 9.56 -14.24
C GLY A 8 11.33 8.22 -14.33
N VAL A 9 11.72 7.22 -13.52
CA VAL A 9 11.05 5.91 -13.47
C VAL A 9 9.79 6.00 -12.62
N ARG A 10 8.64 5.60 -13.16
CA ARG A 10 7.35 5.71 -12.48
C ARG A 10 6.75 4.35 -12.15
N ALA A 11 6.20 4.21 -10.95
CA ALA A 11 5.27 3.12 -10.65
C ALA A 11 3.84 3.56 -10.98
N TYR A 12 3.11 2.71 -11.69
CA TYR A 12 1.71 2.93 -12.02
C TYR A 12 0.79 2.33 -10.95
N CYS A 13 -0.49 2.73 -10.97
CA CYS A 13 -1.49 2.25 -10.02
C CYS A 13 -1.53 0.71 -9.94
N SER A 14 -1.42 0.05 -11.10
CA SER A 14 -1.42 -1.40 -11.20
C SER A 14 -0.20 -2.06 -10.55
N ASP A 15 0.95 -1.40 -10.52
CA ASP A 15 2.16 -2.00 -9.92
C ASP A 15 2.03 -2.21 -8.41
N CYS A 16 1.16 -1.44 -7.76
CA CYS A 16 0.87 -1.52 -6.33
C CYS A 16 -0.47 -2.23 -6.00
N HIS A 17 -1.48 -2.10 -6.88
CA HIS A 17 -2.83 -2.61 -6.60
C HIS A 17 -3.17 -3.93 -7.31
N VAL A 18 -2.38 -4.34 -8.29
CA VAL A 18 -2.62 -5.57 -9.06
C VAL A 18 -1.38 -6.48 -8.94
N PRO A 19 -1.49 -7.65 -8.30
CA PRO A 19 -0.37 -8.58 -8.22
C PRO A 19 0.15 -8.96 -9.60
N LYS A 20 1.48 -9.13 -9.74
CA LYS A 20 2.09 -9.50 -11.03
C LYS A 20 1.86 -10.97 -11.36
N ASP A 21 1.98 -11.85 -10.38
CA ASP A 21 1.78 -13.29 -10.54
C ASP A 21 0.32 -13.63 -10.86
N TRP A 22 0.10 -14.68 -11.64
CA TRP A 22 -1.21 -14.98 -12.21
C TRP A 22 -2.26 -15.32 -11.13
N GLY A 23 -1.90 -16.15 -10.14
CA GLY A 23 -2.82 -16.61 -9.12
C GLY A 23 -3.37 -15.45 -8.27
N HIS A 24 -2.48 -14.64 -7.71
CA HIS A 24 -2.89 -13.50 -6.88
C HIS A 24 -3.58 -12.41 -7.70
N LYS A 25 -3.19 -12.24 -8.97
CA LYS A 25 -3.86 -11.32 -9.90
C LYS A 25 -5.32 -11.72 -10.12
N MET A 26 -5.58 -13.00 -10.38
CA MET A 26 -6.94 -13.49 -10.58
C MET A 26 -7.77 -13.37 -9.31
N MET A 27 -7.22 -13.71 -8.15
CA MET A 27 -7.89 -13.49 -6.86
C MET A 27 -8.23 -12.02 -6.63
N ARG A 28 -7.31 -11.08 -6.91
CA ARG A 28 -7.58 -9.65 -6.77
C ARG A 28 -8.66 -9.16 -7.73
N LYS A 29 -8.68 -9.65 -8.96
CA LYS A 29 -9.73 -9.33 -9.95
C LYS A 29 -11.10 -9.81 -9.50
N ILE A 30 -11.18 -11.02 -8.93
CA ILE A 30 -12.44 -11.54 -8.35
C ILE A 30 -12.87 -10.65 -7.18
N ALA A 31 -11.96 -10.32 -6.24
CA ALA A 31 -12.28 -9.44 -5.12
C ALA A 31 -12.70 -8.03 -5.57
N ALA A 32 -12.10 -7.50 -6.65
CA ALA A 32 -12.41 -6.21 -7.24
C ALA A 32 -13.84 -6.14 -7.82
N SER A 33 -14.49 -7.27 -8.11
CA SER A 33 -15.89 -7.27 -8.56
C SER A 33 -16.84 -6.62 -7.54
N LYS A 34 -16.47 -6.61 -6.25
CA LYS A 34 -17.19 -5.86 -5.20
C LYS A 34 -17.19 -4.36 -5.45
N GLU A 35 -16.16 -3.82 -6.09
CA GLU A 35 -16.08 -2.40 -6.45
C GLU A 35 -17.10 -2.06 -7.53
N LEU A 36 -17.33 -2.97 -8.49
CA LEU A 36 -18.41 -2.83 -9.48
C LEU A 36 -19.79 -2.83 -8.82
N TYR A 37 -20.02 -3.76 -7.88
CA TYR A 37 -21.24 -3.75 -7.08
C TYR A 37 -21.42 -2.44 -6.32
N GLY A 38 -20.39 -1.96 -5.63
CA GLY A 38 -20.41 -0.68 -4.92
C GLY A 38 -20.65 0.51 -5.84
N LYS A 39 -20.16 0.47 -7.09
CA LYS A 39 -20.44 1.48 -8.11
C LYS A 39 -21.90 1.48 -8.53
N VAL A 40 -22.48 0.31 -8.81
CA VAL A 40 -23.91 0.15 -9.18
C VAL A 40 -24.82 0.61 -8.03
N MET A 41 -24.49 0.24 -6.80
CA MET A 41 -25.24 0.65 -5.61
C MET A 41 -24.94 2.09 -5.16
N GLY A 42 -23.99 2.77 -5.78
CA GLY A 42 -23.66 4.16 -5.49
C GLY A 42 -23.11 4.40 -4.07
N THR A 43 -22.46 3.40 -3.46
CA THR A 43 -21.98 3.48 -2.06
C THR A 43 -20.79 4.41 -1.88
N ILE A 44 -20.08 4.74 -2.97
CA ILE A 44 -18.93 5.65 -3.03
C ILE A 44 -19.06 6.65 -4.18
N SER A 45 -20.30 7.00 -4.57
CA SER A 45 -20.57 7.76 -5.80
C SER A 45 -20.22 9.24 -5.73
N THR A 46 -19.98 9.79 -4.55
CA THR A 46 -19.59 11.19 -4.32
C THR A 46 -18.34 11.25 -3.43
N PRO A 47 -17.59 12.35 -3.44
CA PRO A 47 -16.43 12.53 -2.55
C PRO A 47 -16.78 12.31 -1.08
N GLU A 48 -17.93 12.79 -0.62
CA GLU A 48 -18.39 12.68 0.77
C GLU A 48 -18.66 11.22 1.14
N LYS A 49 -19.33 10.48 0.24
CA LYS A 49 -19.59 9.04 0.42
C LYS A 49 -18.29 8.22 0.42
N PHE A 50 -17.33 8.60 -0.43
CA PHE A 50 -16.02 7.96 -0.45
C PHE A 50 -15.25 8.24 0.84
N GLU A 51 -15.20 9.50 1.29
CA GLU A 51 -14.50 9.88 2.52
C GLU A 51 -15.09 9.16 3.74
N ALA A 52 -16.43 9.07 3.82
CA ALA A 52 -17.11 8.33 4.89
C ALA A 52 -16.71 6.84 4.97
N LYS A 53 -16.29 6.24 3.85
CA LYS A 53 -15.81 4.84 3.79
C LYS A 53 -14.29 4.72 3.71
N ARG A 54 -13.55 5.83 3.67
CA ARG A 54 -12.15 5.83 3.26
C ARG A 54 -11.25 5.05 4.21
N LEU A 55 -11.49 5.14 5.51
CA LEU A 55 -10.77 4.34 6.50
C LEU A 55 -11.01 2.84 6.32
N GLU A 56 -12.26 2.42 6.13
CA GLU A 56 -12.62 1.02 5.88
C GLU A 56 -11.90 0.49 4.62
N LEU A 57 -12.00 1.23 3.52
CA LEU A 57 -11.40 0.86 2.24
C LEU A 57 -9.86 0.83 2.31
N ALA A 58 -9.24 1.82 2.96
CA ALA A 58 -7.80 1.86 3.14
C ALA A 58 -7.30 0.70 4.02
N THR A 59 -8.01 0.41 5.12
CA THR A 59 -7.69 -0.70 6.02
C THR A 59 -7.78 -2.05 5.33
N ASN A 60 -8.78 -2.25 4.47
CA ASN A 60 -8.89 -3.46 3.65
C ASN A 60 -7.66 -3.65 2.75
N GLU A 61 -7.19 -2.59 2.09
CA GLU A 61 -6.00 -2.65 1.24
C GLU A 61 -4.70 -2.82 2.05
N TRP A 62 -4.56 -2.18 3.22
CA TRP A 62 -3.41 -2.37 4.10
C TRP A 62 -3.34 -3.80 4.63
N ASN A 63 -4.47 -4.35 5.09
CA ASN A 63 -4.55 -5.74 5.55
C ASN A 63 -4.20 -6.71 4.43
N ARG A 64 -4.67 -6.46 3.20
CA ARG A 64 -4.30 -7.25 2.03
C ARG A 64 -2.80 -7.21 1.77
N MET A 65 -2.21 -6.01 1.73
CA MET A 65 -0.77 -5.84 1.50
C MET A 65 0.04 -6.52 2.62
N LYS A 66 -0.37 -6.38 3.88
CA LYS A 66 0.30 -7.03 5.02
C LYS A 66 0.21 -8.55 4.94
N ALA A 67 -0.97 -9.10 4.70
CA ALA A 67 -1.17 -10.55 4.57
C ALA A 67 -0.36 -11.15 3.40
N GLY A 68 -0.08 -10.36 2.37
CA GLY A 68 0.77 -10.74 1.25
C GLY A 68 2.25 -10.41 1.40
N ASP A 69 2.75 -10.09 2.60
CA ASP A 69 4.12 -9.61 2.87
C ASP A 69 4.55 -8.45 1.94
N SER A 70 3.63 -7.53 1.68
CA SER A 70 3.84 -6.38 0.79
C SER A 70 4.42 -6.79 -0.58
N ARG A 71 4.00 -7.94 -1.12
CA ARG A 71 4.43 -8.51 -2.42
C ARG A 71 4.61 -7.45 -3.51
N GLU A 72 3.63 -6.57 -3.66
CA GLU A 72 3.67 -5.53 -4.70
C GLU A 72 4.79 -4.52 -4.48
N CYS A 73 5.07 -4.15 -3.23
CA CYS A 73 6.23 -3.32 -2.87
C CYS A 73 7.52 -4.07 -3.18
N ARG A 74 7.58 -5.36 -2.82
CA ARG A 74 8.78 -6.20 -2.95
C ARG A 74 9.18 -6.53 -4.39
N ASN A 75 8.27 -6.37 -5.34
CA ASN A 75 8.59 -6.45 -6.77
C ASN A 75 9.61 -5.38 -7.21
N CYS A 76 9.75 -4.29 -6.46
CA CYS A 76 10.68 -3.20 -6.76
C CYS A 76 11.61 -2.85 -5.57
N HIS A 77 11.20 -3.13 -4.33
CA HIS A 77 11.92 -2.80 -3.10
C HIS A 77 12.26 -4.06 -2.30
N SER A 78 13.54 -4.44 -2.27
CA SER A 78 14.01 -5.54 -1.44
C SER A 78 14.89 -5.01 -0.30
N PHE A 79 14.74 -5.59 0.90
CA PHE A 79 15.67 -5.36 1.99
C PHE A 79 17.12 -5.72 1.63
N SER A 80 17.33 -6.75 0.80
CA SER A 80 18.66 -7.13 0.33
C SER A 80 19.25 -6.21 -0.74
N ALA A 81 18.41 -5.44 -1.44
CA ALA A 81 18.84 -4.52 -2.51
C ALA A 81 18.94 -3.06 -2.02
N MET A 82 18.48 -2.77 -0.81
CA MET A 82 18.56 -1.44 -0.21
C MET A 82 19.94 -1.21 0.42
N ASP A 83 20.57 -0.11 0.05
CA ASP A 83 21.78 0.37 0.73
C ASP A 83 21.39 1.14 2.00
N ILE A 84 21.24 0.41 3.11
CA ILE A 84 20.74 0.93 4.40
C ILE A 84 21.69 1.98 5.02
N GLU A 85 22.99 1.85 4.77
CA GLU A 85 24.00 2.77 5.31
C GLU A 85 23.98 4.13 4.60
N LYS A 86 23.53 4.18 3.34
CA LYS A 86 23.31 5.45 2.61
C LYS A 86 21.96 6.13 2.91
N GLN A 87 21.10 5.52 3.72
CA GLN A 87 19.83 6.13 4.10
C GLN A 87 20.03 7.17 5.21
N LYS A 88 19.08 8.09 5.37
CA LYS A 88 19.06 8.99 6.54
C LYS A 88 19.03 8.15 7.83
N ALA A 89 19.73 8.60 8.88
CA ALA A 89 19.90 7.84 10.13
C ALA A 89 18.59 7.24 10.70
N ARG A 90 17.50 8.02 10.72
CA ARG A 90 16.19 7.53 11.15
C ARG A 90 15.68 6.37 10.27
N ALA A 91 15.72 6.53 8.94
CA ALA A 91 15.24 5.51 8.02
C ALA A 91 16.11 4.24 8.10
N SER A 92 17.43 4.41 8.19
CA SER A 92 18.38 3.32 8.36
C SER A 92 18.06 2.49 9.61
N LYS A 93 17.89 3.16 10.76
CA LYS A 93 17.48 2.52 12.02
C LYS A 93 16.13 1.78 11.89
N MET A 94 15.11 2.45 11.34
CA MET A 94 13.78 1.86 11.23
C MET A 94 13.74 0.66 10.27
N HIS A 95 14.51 0.68 9.18
CA HIS A 95 14.58 -0.47 8.29
C HIS A 95 15.35 -1.65 8.90
N LYS A 96 16.35 -1.42 9.75
CA LYS A 96 17.00 -2.50 10.53
C LYS A 96 16.00 -3.16 11.48
N ILE A 97 15.30 -2.35 12.28
CA ILE A 97 14.23 -2.83 13.18
C ILE A 97 13.16 -3.59 12.39
N GLY A 98 12.67 -3.04 11.28
CA GLY A 98 11.67 -3.70 10.46
C GLY A 98 12.11 -5.04 9.87
N GLN A 99 13.41 -5.24 9.60
CA GLN A 99 13.93 -6.54 9.20
C GLN A 99 14.01 -7.53 10.35
N GLU A 100 14.49 -7.09 11.51
CA GLU A 100 14.60 -7.89 12.73
C GLU A 100 13.22 -8.37 13.20
N ASP A 101 12.23 -7.48 13.19
CA ASP A 101 10.85 -7.73 13.60
C ASP A 101 10.01 -8.46 12.52
N LYS A 102 10.60 -8.72 11.34
CA LYS A 102 9.90 -9.31 10.18
C LYS A 102 8.65 -8.52 9.75
N ASN A 103 8.72 -7.20 9.86
CA ASN A 103 7.66 -6.33 9.41
C ASN A 103 7.56 -6.32 7.88
N THR A 104 6.35 -6.11 7.40
CA THR A 104 6.06 -5.88 5.99
C THR A 104 6.21 -4.39 5.66
N CYS A 105 6.40 -4.05 4.39
CA CYS A 105 6.59 -2.65 3.99
C CYS A 105 5.39 -1.77 4.41
N ILE A 106 4.17 -2.29 4.32
CA ILE A 106 2.95 -1.53 4.60
C ILE A 106 2.73 -1.25 6.09
N ASP A 107 3.41 -1.98 6.99
CA ASP A 107 3.29 -1.75 8.43
C ASP A 107 3.73 -0.33 8.81
N CYS A 108 4.77 0.20 8.15
CA CYS A 108 5.23 1.57 8.37
C CYS A 108 4.83 2.54 7.25
N HIS A 109 4.65 2.07 6.01
CA HIS A 109 4.42 2.93 4.84
C HIS A 109 2.94 3.12 4.47
N LYS A 110 2.05 3.19 5.46
CA LYS A 110 0.66 3.60 5.27
C LYS A 110 0.63 5.02 4.69
N GLY A 111 0.01 5.20 3.52
CA GLY A 111 -0.10 6.50 2.85
C GLY A 111 1.11 6.93 2.00
N ILE A 112 1.91 5.98 1.49
CA ILE A 112 3.09 6.30 0.67
C ILE A 112 2.78 7.00 -0.67
N ALA A 113 1.63 6.69 -1.28
CA ALA A 113 1.19 7.24 -2.57
C ALA A 113 -0.10 8.05 -2.48
N HIS A 114 -0.85 7.91 -1.38
CA HIS A 114 -2.13 8.55 -1.14
C HIS A 114 -2.11 9.14 0.26
N SER A 115 -2.79 10.27 0.49
CA SER A 115 -2.98 10.79 1.84
C SER A 115 -3.62 9.71 2.73
N LYS A 116 -3.35 9.75 4.04
CA LYS A 116 -4.05 8.90 5.02
C LYS A 116 -5.52 9.36 5.19
N PRO A 117 -6.45 8.46 5.57
CA PRO A 117 -7.79 8.82 6.06
C PRO A 117 -7.70 9.84 7.21
N GLN A 118 -8.64 10.78 7.30
CA GLN A 118 -8.62 11.81 8.35
C GLN A 118 -8.96 11.28 9.74
N ASN A 119 -9.73 10.19 9.79
CA ASN A 119 -10.28 9.60 11.01
C ASN A 119 -9.50 8.36 11.49
N MET A 120 -8.19 8.31 11.27
CA MET A 120 -7.37 7.20 11.81
C MET A 120 -7.29 7.30 13.35
N PRO A 121 -7.37 6.16 14.08
CA PRO A 121 -7.11 6.13 15.52
C PRO A 121 -5.68 6.61 15.83
N GLU A 122 -5.51 7.29 16.97
CA GLU A 122 -4.19 7.83 17.40
C GLU A 122 -3.12 6.73 17.58
N ASP A 123 -3.54 5.50 17.87
CA ASP A 123 -2.66 4.36 18.15
C ASP A 123 -2.05 3.71 16.89
N ASP A 124 -2.46 4.17 15.70
CA ASP A 124 -2.05 3.63 14.40
C ASP A 124 -0.97 4.50 13.69
N GLU A 125 -0.41 5.50 14.39
CA GLU A 125 0.72 6.35 13.97
C GLU A 125 2.10 5.86 14.45
#